data_AF-A0A6P6QFE0-F1
#
_entry.id   AF-A0A6P6QFE0-F1
#
_cell.length_a   1.000
_cell.length_b   1.000
_cell.length_c   1.000
_cell.angle_alpha   90.00
_cell.angle_beta   90.00
_cell.angle_gamma   90.00
#
_symmetry.space_group_name_H-M   'P 1'
#
loop_
_entity.id
_entity.type
_entity.pdbx_description
1 polymer ?
#
loop_
_entity_poly.entity_id
_entity_poly.type
_entity_poly.pdbx_seq_one_letter_code
_entity_poly.pdbx_strand_id
1 'polypeptide(L)'
;MSLWFLVPISLPVFTLPGIWIIYAMALYNQHVCPVNNWVYNSSCEKSLVLQSGSDLCCTLDNIPLISKCGGVPPESCWFSLLCSSASFIVIVIGLLRYAQLIHKHSNSVLNIEGLFAGWLCAAGLMIVGNFQVDHAKVLHYVGAGLAFPGSLLFVCVQTLLSYRAAQTPRDFQTSHLRLTLTALAFITLILSAVFFIQESFVLQHASAVLEWMFAIIVLLFYTSFSLEFGSISSETLAALMTRRAAASEEGRRLEKV
;
A
#
# COMPACT_ATOMS: atom_id res chain seq x y z
N MET A 1 -8.37 19.05 19.00
CA MET A 1 -7.66 17.89 18.41
C MET A 1 -6.79 18.41 17.27
N SER A 2 -5.59 17.86 17.09
CA SER A 2 -4.66 18.31 16.05
C SER A 2 -5.11 17.85 14.67
N LEU A 3 -4.90 18.65 13.61
CA LEU A 3 -5.31 18.31 12.23
C LEU A 3 -4.56 17.11 11.62
N TRP A 4 -3.52 16.60 12.28
CA TRP A 4 -2.77 15.43 11.82
C TRP A 4 -3.61 14.16 11.64
N PHE A 5 -4.79 14.05 12.29
CA PHE A 5 -5.70 12.92 12.07
C PHE A 5 -6.22 12.84 10.63
N LEU A 6 -6.23 13.96 9.89
CA LEU A 6 -6.68 14.00 8.50
C LEU A 6 -5.69 13.31 7.55
N VAL A 7 -4.40 13.25 7.88
CA VAL A 7 -3.37 12.66 7.01
C VAL A 7 -3.64 11.18 6.73
N PRO A 8 -3.79 10.28 7.72
CA PRO A 8 -4.10 8.88 7.47
C PRO A 8 -5.48 8.67 6.83
N ILE A 9 -6.43 9.60 6.99
CA ILE A 9 -7.73 9.56 6.31
C ILE A 9 -7.61 9.97 4.84
N SER A 10 -6.74 10.95 4.52
CA SER A 10 -6.57 11.43 3.14
C SER A 10 -6.09 10.31 2.22
N LEU A 11 -5.23 9.41 2.72
CA LEU A 11 -4.70 8.30 1.94
C LEU A 11 -5.81 7.45 1.28
N PRO A 12 -6.69 6.73 2.01
CA PRO A 12 -7.77 5.95 1.41
C PRO A 12 -8.80 6.80 0.65
N VAL A 13 -9.06 8.04 1.11
CA VAL A 13 -10.05 8.93 0.49
C VAL A 13 -9.65 9.30 -0.94
N PHE A 14 -8.34 9.42 -1.22
CA PHE A 14 -7.86 9.67 -2.58
C PHE A 14 -7.53 8.38 -3.32
N THR A 15 -6.90 7.40 -2.67
CA THR A 15 -6.45 6.17 -3.35
C THR A 15 -7.59 5.27 -3.76
N LEU A 16 -8.60 5.02 -2.91
CA LEU A 16 -9.69 4.11 -3.24
C LEU A 16 -10.54 4.61 -4.42
N PRO A 17 -11.05 5.86 -4.43
CA PRO A 17 -11.73 6.36 -5.62
C PRO A 17 -10.80 6.41 -6.83
N GLY A 18 -9.54 6.79 -6.64
CA GLY A 18 -8.54 6.84 -7.72
C GLY A 18 -8.35 5.50 -8.44
N ILE A 19 -8.16 4.40 -7.71
CA ILE A 19 -7.99 3.07 -8.31
C ILE A 19 -9.27 2.61 -9.04
N TRP A 20 -10.46 2.94 -8.50
CA TRP A 20 -11.74 2.63 -9.16
C TRP A 20 -11.96 3.45 -10.43
N ILE A 21 -11.55 4.73 -10.45
CA ILE A 21 -11.57 5.58 -11.65
C ILE A 21 -10.63 5.02 -12.71
N ILE A 22 -9.41 4.65 -12.33
CA ILE A 22 -8.43 4.00 -13.24
C ILE A 22 -9.01 2.71 -13.82
N TYR A 23 -9.60 1.87 -12.98
CA TYR A 23 -10.28 0.65 -13.42
C TYR A 23 -11.44 0.95 -14.39
N ALA A 24 -12.30 1.92 -14.08
CA ALA A 24 -13.42 2.27 -14.93
C ALA A 24 -12.96 2.80 -16.31
N MET A 25 -11.89 3.60 -16.35
CA MET A 25 -11.28 4.04 -17.61
C MET A 25 -10.71 2.86 -18.40
N ALA A 26 -9.94 2.00 -17.75
CA ALA A 26 -9.34 0.83 -18.39
C ALA A 26 -10.41 -0.14 -18.91
N LEU A 27 -11.52 -0.31 -18.19
CA LEU A 27 -12.65 -1.11 -18.63
C LEU A 27 -13.38 -0.48 -19.82
N TYR A 28 -13.63 0.84 -19.76
CA TYR A 28 -14.26 1.59 -20.86
C TYR A 28 -13.42 1.53 -22.14
N ASN A 29 -12.10 1.63 -22.02
CA ASN A 29 -11.14 1.54 -23.12
C ASN A 29 -10.79 0.09 -23.51
N GLN A 30 -11.43 -0.91 -22.92
CA GLN A 30 -11.22 -2.32 -23.21
C GLN A 30 -9.79 -2.84 -22.95
N HIS A 31 -9.03 -2.16 -22.09
CA HIS A 31 -7.68 -2.57 -21.71
C HIS A 31 -7.68 -3.72 -20.70
N VAL A 32 -8.72 -3.82 -19.87
CA VAL A 32 -8.89 -4.90 -18.87
C VAL A 32 -10.29 -5.50 -18.90
N CYS A 33 -10.42 -6.71 -18.36
CA CYS A 33 -11.68 -7.41 -18.22
C CYS A 33 -12.51 -6.94 -17.02
N PRO A 34 -13.84 -7.09 -17.06
CA PRO A 34 -14.69 -6.94 -15.90
C PRO A 34 -14.22 -7.82 -14.74
N VAL A 35 -14.23 -7.31 -13.50
CA VAL A 35 -13.87 -8.09 -12.30
C VAL A 35 -14.85 -9.24 -12.06
N ASN A 36 -16.09 -9.15 -12.57
CA ASN A 36 -17.04 -10.25 -12.53
C ASN A 36 -16.90 -11.24 -13.70
N ASN A 37 -15.96 -11.04 -14.63
CA ASN A 37 -15.70 -11.96 -15.73
C ASN A 37 -14.70 -13.05 -15.33
N TRP A 38 -15.19 -14.28 -15.21
CA TRP A 38 -14.38 -15.47 -14.91
C TRP A 38 -14.11 -16.35 -16.14
N VAL A 39 -14.51 -15.88 -17.33
CA VAL A 39 -14.36 -16.63 -18.59
C VAL A 39 -13.31 -15.97 -19.47
N TYR A 40 -12.23 -16.70 -19.70
CA TYR A 40 -11.10 -16.25 -20.50
C TYR A 40 -10.95 -17.10 -21.76
N ASN A 41 -10.50 -16.46 -22.84
CA ASN A 41 -10.26 -17.07 -24.14
C ASN A 41 -8.78 -16.90 -24.49
N SER A 42 -8.11 -17.99 -24.87
CA SER A 42 -6.67 -18.01 -25.10
C SER A 42 -6.23 -17.25 -26.35
N SER A 43 -7.06 -17.20 -27.40
CA SER A 43 -6.70 -16.56 -28.67
C SER A 43 -7.75 -15.60 -29.22
N CYS A 44 -8.98 -15.63 -28.69
CA CYS A 44 -10.13 -14.86 -29.19
C CYS A 44 -10.43 -15.03 -30.69
N GLU A 45 -9.86 -16.06 -31.30
CA GLU A 45 -10.02 -16.42 -32.71
C GLU A 45 -11.42 -17.02 -32.97
N LYS A 46 -12.08 -17.52 -31.92
CA LYS A 46 -13.48 -17.96 -31.92
C LYS A 46 -14.24 -17.33 -30.77
N SER A 47 -15.38 -16.71 -31.06
CA SER A 47 -16.31 -16.20 -30.04
C SER A 47 -16.82 -17.36 -29.17
N LEU A 48 -16.67 -17.26 -27.86
CA LEU A 48 -17.32 -18.20 -26.94
C LEU A 48 -18.80 -17.81 -26.80
N VAL A 49 -19.71 -18.80 -26.81
CA VAL A 49 -21.17 -18.57 -26.66
C VAL A 49 -21.50 -17.85 -25.34
N LEU A 50 -20.67 -18.06 -24.31
CA LEU A 50 -20.77 -17.41 -23.01
C LEU A 50 -20.29 -15.94 -22.98
N GLN A 51 -19.64 -15.47 -24.06
CA GLN A 51 -19.18 -14.08 -24.25
C GLN A 51 -20.09 -13.32 -25.23
N SER A 52 -21.41 -13.58 -25.19
CA SER A 52 -22.39 -12.95 -26.08
C SER A 52 -22.78 -11.55 -25.60
N GLY A 53 -21.85 -10.60 -25.75
CA GLY A 53 -22.04 -9.17 -25.51
C GLY A 53 -20.82 -8.40 -26.01
N SER A 54 -21.04 -7.28 -26.70
CA SER A 54 -20.07 -6.46 -27.46
C SER A 54 -18.58 -6.58 -27.06
N ASP A 55 -17.79 -7.15 -27.99
CA ASP A 55 -16.37 -6.89 -28.29
C ASP A 55 -15.31 -6.86 -27.17
N LEU A 56 -15.45 -7.62 -26.08
CA LEU A 56 -14.34 -7.82 -25.14
C LEU A 56 -13.71 -9.21 -25.24
N CYS A 57 -12.60 -9.29 -25.97
CA CYS A 57 -11.69 -10.43 -25.93
C CYS A 57 -10.93 -10.42 -24.59
N CYS A 58 -11.30 -11.31 -23.68
CA CYS A 58 -10.63 -11.46 -22.39
C CYS A 58 -9.56 -12.54 -22.44
N THR A 59 -8.29 -12.14 -22.53
CA THR A 59 -7.12 -13.02 -22.37
C THR A 59 -6.45 -12.84 -21.01
N LEU A 60 -5.36 -13.56 -20.73
CA LEU A 60 -4.54 -13.35 -19.53
C LEU A 60 -3.95 -11.94 -19.46
N ASP A 61 -3.71 -11.30 -20.60
CA ASP A 61 -3.13 -9.95 -20.64
C ASP A 61 -4.11 -8.88 -20.13
N ASN A 62 -5.41 -9.21 -20.10
CA ASN A 62 -6.49 -8.32 -19.69
C ASN A 62 -6.99 -8.59 -18.26
N ILE A 63 -6.30 -9.42 -17.47
CA ILE A 63 -6.68 -9.63 -16.06
C ILE A 63 -6.66 -8.29 -15.31
N PRO A 64 -7.71 -7.95 -14.54
CA PRO A 64 -7.85 -6.63 -13.91
C PRO A 64 -7.00 -6.45 -12.64
N LEU A 65 -5.69 -6.70 -12.73
CA LEU A 65 -4.70 -6.28 -11.73
C LEU A 65 -4.71 -4.74 -11.62
N ILE A 66 -4.47 -4.16 -10.44
CA ILE A 66 -4.50 -2.69 -10.29
C ILE A 66 -3.48 -2.04 -11.23
N SER A 67 -2.28 -2.61 -11.30
CA SER A 67 -1.21 -2.13 -12.19
C SER A 67 -1.52 -2.29 -13.67
N LYS A 68 -2.28 -3.33 -14.06
CA LYS A 68 -2.75 -3.51 -15.45
C LYS A 68 -3.78 -2.45 -15.83
N CYS A 69 -4.66 -2.08 -14.92
CA CYS A 69 -5.61 -0.98 -15.14
C CYS A 69 -4.88 0.35 -15.40
N GLY A 70 -3.70 0.55 -14.80
CA GLY A 70 -2.83 1.72 -15.01
C GLY A 70 -1.74 1.54 -16.07
N GLY A 71 -1.90 0.62 -17.03
CA GLY A 71 -0.83 0.24 -17.97
C GLY A 71 -0.63 1.18 -19.17
N VAL A 72 -1.69 1.84 -19.63
CA VAL A 72 -1.74 2.61 -20.89
C VAL A 72 -2.22 4.05 -20.61
N PRO A 73 -1.78 5.09 -21.35
CA PRO A 73 -2.34 6.43 -21.22
C PRO A 73 -3.79 6.52 -21.72
N PRO A 74 -4.67 7.31 -21.06
CA PRO A 74 -4.38 8.22 -19.95
C PRO A 74 -4.35 7.58 -18.55
N GLU A 75 -4.75 6.31 -18.41
CA GLU A 75 -4.87 5.59 -17.13
C GLU A 75 -3.54 5.51 -16.39
N SER A 76 -2.45 5.30 -17.12
CA SER A 76 -1.09 5.22 -16.58
C SER A 76 -0.63 6.54 -15.97
N CYS A 77 -1.00 7.68 -16.55
CA CYS A 77 -0.68 9.00 -15.97
C CYS A 77 -1.40 9.19 -14.63
N TRP A 78 -2.67 8.78 -14.54
CA TRP A 78 -3.43 8.79 -13.30
C TRP A 78 -2.85 7.82 -12.27
N PHE A 79 -2.45 6.62 -12.70
CA PHE A 79 -1.81 5.63 -11.84
C PHE A 79 -0.48 6.14 -11.27
N SER A 80 0.38 6.74 -12.10
CA SER A 80 1.62 7.36 -11.65
C SER A 80 1.36 8.46 -10.62
N LEU A 81 0.44 9.38 -10.90
CA LEU A 81 0.08 10.46 -9.98
C LEU A 81 -0.44 9.92 -8.64
N LEU A 82 -1.32 8.92 -8.70
CA LEU A 82 -1.92 8.30 -7.53
C LEU A 82 -0.87 7.61 -6.65
N CYS A 83 -0.03 6.78 -7.24
CA CYS A 83 1.03 6.06 -6.54
C CYS A 83 2.11 7.01 -5.98
N SER A 84 2.51 8.04 -6.73
CA SER A 84 3.46 9.06 -6.25
C SER A 84 2.89 9.86 -5.08
N SER A 85 1.62 10.24 -5.14
CA SER A 85 0.93 10.94 -4.05
C SER A 85 0.79 10.06 -2.81
N ALA A 86 0.39 8.79 -3.00
CA ALA A 86 0.29 7.81 -1.93
C ALA A 86 1.65 7.55 -1.26
N SER A 87 2.72 7.42 -2.05
CA SER A 87 4.10 7.28 -1.57
C SER A 87 4.49 8.44 -0.63
N PHE A 88 4.22 9.68 -1.04
CA PHE A 88 4.47 10.85 -0.21
C PHE A 88 3.67 10.82 1.11
N ILE A 89 2.37 10.52 1.05
CA ILE A 89 1.52 10.44 2.25
C ILE A 89 1.99 9.33 3.18
N VAL A 90 2.39 8.16 2.66
CA VAL A 90 2.95 7.05 3.45
C VAL A 90 4.23 7.48 4.18
N ILE A 91 5.13 8.23 3.53
CA ILE A 91 6.34 8.79 4.16
C ILE A 91 5.95 9.70 5.33
N VAL A 92 4.98 10.60 5.11
CA VAL A 92 4.51 11.52 6.16
C VAL A 92 3.89 10.75 7.33
N ILE A 93 3.03 9.76 7.07
CA ILE A 93 2.44 8.93 8.13
C ILE A 93 3.53 8.19 8.90
N GLY A 94 4.50 7.59 8.22
CA GLY A 94 5.62 6.88 8.84
C GLY A 94 6.43 7.79 9.76
N LEU A 95 6.75 9.00 9.32
CA LEU A 95 7.47 10.01 10.11
C LEU A 95 6.68 10.47 11.34
N LEU A 96 5.39 10.77 11.17
CA LEU A 96 4.50 11.16 12.26
C LEU A 96 4.38 10.04 13.29
N ARG A 97 4.23 8.80 12.84
CA ARG A 97 4.14 7.63 13.72
C ARG A 97 5.45 7.41 14.48
N TYR A 98 6.59 7.52 13.79
CA TYR A 98 7.90 7.41 14.39
C TYR A 98 8.12 8.46 15.50
N ALA A 99 7.79 9.72 15.22
CA ALA A 99 7.86 10.83 16.17
C ALA A 99 6.97 10.60 17.40
N GLN A 100 5.72 10.19 17.16
CA GLN A 100 4.75 9.90 18.20
C GLN A 100 5.27 8.84 19.19
N LEU A 101 5.87 7.76 18.68
CA LEU A 101 6.36 6.66 19.52
C LEU A 101 7.63 7.03 20.30
N ILE A 102 8.52 7.85 19.73
CA ILE A 102 9.65 8.42 20.47
C ILE A 102 9.16 9.27 21.63
N HIS A 103 8.17 10.12 21.39
CA HIS A 103 7.67 11.05 22.40
C HIS A 103 6.94 10.35 23.54
N LYS A 104 6.14 9.30 23.26
CA LYS A 104 5.28 8.67 24.28
C LYS A 104 5.96 7.57 25.12
N HIS A 105 6.95 6.86 24.60
CA HIS A 105 7.52 5.70 25.30
C HIS A 105 9.04 5.82 25.42
N SER A 106 9.75 5.53 24.34
CA SER A 106 11.19 5.65 24.16
C SER A 106 11.54 5.13 22.77
N ASN A 107 12.68 5.52 22.21
CA ASN A 107 13.06 5.01 20.89
C ASN A 107 13.48 3.53 20.98
N SER A 108 12.79 2.66 20.26
CA SER A 108 13.14 1.25 20.12
C SER A 108 13.62 0.94 18.70
N VAL A 109 14.43 -0.11 18.55
CA VAL A 109 14.84 -0.63 17.23
C VAL A 109 13.62 -0.93 16.36
N LEU A 110 12.56 -1.49 16.96
CA LEU A 110 11.31 -1.79 16.29
C LEU A 110 10.63 -0.55 15.69
N ASN A 111 10.74 0.62 16.33
CA ASN A 111 10.23 1.88 15.78
C ASN A 111 11.01 2.32 14.53
N ILE A 112 12.33 2.11 14.52
CA ILE A 112 13.19 2.38 13.36
C ILE A 112 12.86 1.41 12.22
N GLU A 113 12.73 0.10 12.51
CA GLU A 113 12.30 -0.91 11.53
C GLU A 113 10.94 -0.55 10.91
N GLY A 114 9.99 -0.08 11.73
CA GLY A 114 8.69 0.39 11.25
C GLY A 114 8.80 1.58 10.31
N LEU A 115 9.68 2.54 10.58
CA LEU A 115 9.93 3.67 9.67
C LEU A 115 10.53 3.20 8.35
N PHE A 116 11.57 2.36 8.39
CA PHE A 116 12.20 1.81 7.19
C PHE A 116 11.24 0.97 6.35
N ALA A 117 10.40 0.14 6.97
CA ALA A 117 9.38 -0.63 6.27
C ALA A 117 8.39 0.28 5.53
N GLY A 118 7.97 1.39 6.16
CA GLY A 118 7.13 2.40 5.52
C GLY A 118 7.82 3.07 4.33
N TRP A 119 9.12 3.36 4.43
CA TRP A 119 9.88 3.92 3.32
C TRP A 119 10.12 2.93 2.17
N LEU A 120 10.32 1.64 2.47
CA LEU A 120 10.37 0.59 1.45
C LEU A 120 9.04 0.49 0.69
N CYS A 121 7.92 0.51 1.41
CA CYS A 121 6.59 0.58 0.82
C CYS A 121 6.45 1.81 -0.11
N ALA A 122 6.82 3.00 0.38
CA ALA A 122 6.75 4.25 -0.38
C ALA A 122 7.65 4.23 -1.64
N ALA A 123 8.87 3.72 -1.53
CA ALA A 123 9.77 3.56 -2.66
C ALA A 123 9.19 2.58 -3.70
N GLY A 124 8.63 1.46 -3.24
CA GLY A 124 7.94 0.50 -4.11
C GLY A 124 6.77 1.12 -4.86
N LEU A 125 5.91 1.89 -4.17
CA LEU A 125 4.79 2.62 -4.78
C LEU A 125 5.28 3.60 -5.86
N MET A 126 6.35 4.34 -5.59
CA MET A 126 6.93 5.27 -6.56
C MET A 126 7.40 4.54 -7.82
N ILE A 127 8.06 3.39 -7.67
CA ILE A 127 8.57 2.59 -8.79
C ILE A 127 7.39 1.97 -9.57
N VAL A 128 6.47 1.26 -8.91
CA VAL A 128 5.31 0.61 -9.55
C VAL A 128 4.45 1.61 -10.33
N GLY A 129 4.22 2.79 -9.76
CA GLY A 129 3.41 3.83 -10.37
C GLY A 129 4.02 4.42 -11.64
N ASN A 130 5.35 4.51 -11.71
CA ASN A 130 6.05 5.22 -12.79
C ASN A 130 6.67 4.28 -13.85
N PHE A 131 6.80 2.99 -13.54
CA PHE A 131 7.30 1.98 -14.47
C PHE A 131 6.21 0.96 -14.74
N GLN A 132 5.48 1.13 -15.84
CA GLN A 132 4.35 0.27 -16.21
C GLN A 132 4.83 -1.14 -16.58
N VAL A 133 4.06 -2.16 -16.19
CA VAL A 133 4.44 -3.57 -16.35
C VAL A 133 4.72 -3.98 -17.81
N ASP A 134 4.00 -3.36 -18.75
CA ASP A 134 4.11 -3.69 -20.18
C ASP A 134 5.30 -2.99 -20.87
N HIS A 135 5.83 -1.91 -20.28
CA HIS A 135 6.92 -1.12 -20.86
C HIS A 135 8.26 -1.29 -20.14
N ALA A 136 8.22 -1.51 -18.82
CA ALA A 136 9.40 -1.59 -17.95
C ALA A 136 9.24 -2.69 -16.90
N LYS A 137 8.94 -3.91 -17.36
CA LYS A 137 8.56 -5.08 -16.55
C LYS A 137 9.47 -5.37 -15.35
N VAL A 138 10.79 -5.32 -15.55
CA VAL A 138 11.77 -5.60 -14.47
C VAL A 138 11.64 -4.58 -13.35
N LEU A 139 11.65 -3.29 -13.68
CA LEU A 139 11.50 -2.21 -12.69
C LEU A 139 10.13 -2.27 -12.03
N HIS A 140 9.08 -2.53 -12.79
CA HIS A 140 7.73 -2.70 -12.26
C HIS A 140 7.69 -3.78 -11.16
N TYR A 141 8.22 -4.97 -11.43
CA TYR A 141 8.23 -6.06 -10.45
C TYR A 141 9.18 -5.82 -9.29
N VAL A 142 10.30 -5.12 -9.48
CA VAL A 142 11.13 -4.64 -8.35
C VAL A 142 10.30 -3.71 -7.46
N GLY A 143 9.58 -2.76 -8.05
CA GLY A 143 8.68 -1.88 -7.30
C GLY A 143 7.59 -2.66 -6.56
N ALA A 144 6.98 -3.66 -7.20
CA ALA A 144 5.94 -4.48 -6.57
C ALA A 144 6.51 -5.30 -5.41
N GLY A 145 7.69 -5.89 -5.60
CA GLY A 145 8.43 -6.60 -4.56
C GLY A 145 8.83 -5.73 -3.36
N LEU A 146 8.95 -4.41 -3.56
CA LEU A 146 9.17 -3.45 -2.47
C LEU A 146 7.84 -2.99 -1.84
N ALA A 147 6.83 -2.68 -2.65
CA ALA A 147 5.57 -2.11 -2.20
C ALA A 147 4.76 -3.09 -1.37
N PHE A 148 4.56 -4.31 -1.87
CA PHE A 148 3.66 -5.29 -1.26
C PHE A 148 4.28 -5.92 0.01
N PRO A 149 5.44 -6.59 -0.05
CA PRO A 149 6.16 -7.02 1.15
C PRO A 149 6.51 -5.89 2.12
N GLY A 150 6.91 -4.72 1.64
CA GLY A 150 7.19 -3.56 2.49
C GLY A 150 5.95 -3.10 3.27
N SER A 151 4.78 -3.08 2.63
CA SER A 151 3.51 -2.81 3.30
C SER A 151 3.18 -3.86 4.35
N LEU A 152 3.38 -5.15 4.05
CA LEU A 152 3.15 -6.24 4.99
C LEU A 152 4.07 -6.12 6.22
N LEU A 153 5.37 -5.89 5.99
CA LEU A 153 6.34 -5.67 7.05
C LEU A 153 5.94 -4.48 7.93
N PHE A 154 5.53 -3.37 7.30
CA PHE A 154 5.07 -2.18 8.00
C PHE A 154 3.87 -2.48 8.92
N VAL A 155 2.81 -3.11 8.41
CA VAL A 155 1.61 -3.39 9.23
C VAL A 155 1.89 -4.40 10.35
N CYS A 156 2.76 -5.39 10.12
CA CYS A 156 3.23 -6.31 11.16
C CYS A 156 3.93 -5.57 12.29
N VAL A 157 4.95 -4.77 11.96
CA VAL A 157 5.71 -4.00 12.95
C VAL A 157 4.82 -3.00 13.70
N GLN A 158 3.94 -2.29 12.98
CA GLN A 158 3.04 -1.33 13.59
C GLN A 158 2.00 -1.99 14.49
N THR A 159 1.53 -3.20 14.18
CA THR A 159 0.67 -3.96 15.09
C THR A 159 1.38 -4.30 16.39
N LEU A 160 2.63 -4.79 16.33
CA LEU A 160 3.44 -5.07 17.52
C LEU A 160 3.67 -3.81 18.35
N LEU A 161 4.03 -2.70 17.71
CA LEU A 161 4.21 -1.41 18.38
C LEU A 161 2.90 -0.92 19.01
N SER A 162 1.76 -1.16 18.38
CA SER A 162 0.44 -0.77 18.93
C SER A 162 0.15 -1.50 20.23
N TYR A 163 0.39 -2.81 20.29
CA TYR A 163 0.24 -3.58 21.54
C TYR A 163 1.22 -3.14 22.62
N ARG A 164 2.49 -2.87 22.26
CA ARG A 164 3.49 -2.39 23.23
C ARG A 164 3.16 -1.00 23.78
N ALA A 165 2.51 -0.16 22.97
CA ALA A 165 2.10 1.18 23.34
C ALA A 165 0.75 1.24 24.07
N ALA A 166 -0.04 0.16 24.04
CA ALA A 166 -1.40 0.15 24.56
C ALA A 166 -1.43 0.28 26.09
N GLN A 167 -2.19 1.26 26.59
CA GLN A 167 -2.39 1.49 28.02
C GLN A 167 -3.87 1.48 28.41
N THR A 168 -4.75 1.80 27.47
CA THR A 168 -6.20 1.87 27.69
C THR A 168 -6.94 0.76 26.96
N PRO A 169 -8.17 0.40 27.37
CA PRO A 169 -9.01 -0.56 26.64
C PRO A 169 -9.21 -0.18 25.16
N ARG A 170 -9.29 1.12 24.85
CA ARG A 170 -9.42 1.62 23.47
C ARG A 170 -8.15 1.38 22.64
N ASP A 171 -6.98 1.48 23.25
CA ASP A 171 -5.71 1.17 22.57
C ASP A 171 -5.62 -0.33 22.26
N PHE A 172 -6.07 -1.18 23.18
CA PHE A 172 -6.16 -2.62 22.95
C PHE A 172 -7.16 -2.96 21.84
N GLN A 173 -8.36 -2.34 21.82
CA GLN A 173 -9.32 -2.51 20.73
C GLN A 173 -8.71 -2.14 19.37
N THR A 174 -8.00 -1.02 19.30
CA THR A 174 -7.29 -0.60 18.08
C THR A 174 -6.20 -1.59 17.68
N SER A 175 -5.48 -2.14 18.65
CA SER A 175 -4.43 -3.15 18.43
C SER A 175 -5.02 -4.48 17.93
N HIS A 176 -6.17 -4.92 18.45
CA HIS A 176 -6.90 -6.09 17.94
C HIS A 176 -7.40 -5.88 16.51
N LEU A 177 -7.96 -4.70 16.20
CA LEU A 177 -8.33 -4.35 14.83
C LEU A 177 -7.12 -4.44 13.89
N ARG A 178 -5.99 -3.85 14.27
CA ARG A 178 -4.73 -3.90 13.51
C ARG A 178 -4.20 -5.31 13.32
N LEU A 179 -4.31 -6.17 14.34
CA LEU A 179 -3.96 -7.58 14.24
C LEU A 179 -4.83 -8.31 13.23
N THR A 180 -6.15 -8.12 13.27
CA THR A 180 -7.08 -8.70 12.29
C THR A 180 -6.74 -8.24 10.88
N LEU A 181 -6.55 -6.93 10.66
CA LEU A 181 -6.18 -6.38 9.35
C LEU A 181 -4.83 -6.93 8.88
N THR A 182 -3.83 -7.04 9.75
CA THR A 182 -2.52 -7.60 9.44
C THR A 182 -2.62 -9.08 9.04
N ALA A 183 -3.40 -9.88 9.75
CA ALA A 183 -3.62 -11.28 9.41
C ALA A 183 -4.31 -11.42 8.05
N LEU A 184 -5.33 -10.60 7.76
CA LEU A 184 -6.00 -10.57 6.46
C LEU A 184 -5.05 -10.12 5.35
N ALA A 185 -4.21 -9.10 5.58
CA ALA A 185 -3.19 -8.65 4.65
C ALA A 185 -2.16 -9.74 4.34
N PHE A 186 -1.71 -10.47 5.36
CA PHE A 186 -0.81 -11.60 5.18
C PHE A 186 -1.45 -12.69 4.31
N ILE A 187 -2.66 -13.13 4.65
CA ILE A 187 -3.38 -14.18 3.92
C ILE A 187 -3.61 -13.77 2.46
N THR A 188 -4.13 -12.56 2.23
CA THR A 188 -4.42 -12.07 0.88
C THR A 188 -3.15 -11.94 0.03
N LEU A 189 -2.05 -11.41 0.58
CA LEU A 189 -0.79 -11.28 -0.15
C LEU A 189 -0.18 -12.65 -0.50
N ILE A 190 -0.15 -13.59 0.45
CA ILE A 190 0.41 -14.92 0.22
C ILE A 190 -0.41 -15.69 -0.82
N LEU A 191 -1.74 -15.68 -0.69
CA LEU A 191 -2.61 -16.33 -1.67
C LEU A 191 -2.50 -15.65 -3.05
N SER A 192 -2.45 -14.31 -3.10
CA SER A 192 -2.24 -13.58 -4.35
C SER A 192 -0.95 -14.01 -5.03
N ALA A 193 0.17 -14.06 -4.30
CA ALA A 193 1.46 -14.49 -4.83
C ALA A 193 1.45 -15.95 -5.33
N VAL A 194 0.88 -16.87 -4.55
CA VAL A 194 0.78 -18.29 -4.92
C VAL A 194 -0.09 -18.49 -6.15
N PHE A 195 -1.19 -17.76 -6.27
CA PHE A 195 -2.10 -17.85 -7.41
C PHE A 195 -1.57 -17.14 -8.66
N PHE A 196 -0.80 -16.06 -8.49
CA PHE A 196 -0.23 -15.27 -9.57
C PHE A 196 0.71 -16.09 -10.46
N ILE A 197 1.51 -16.97 -9.85
CA ILE A 197 2.51 -17.78 -10.57
C ILE A 197 1.91 -19.00 -11.30
N GLN A 198 0.60 -19.24 -11.18
CA GLN A 198 -0.06 -20.39 -11.78
C GLN A 198 -0.44 -20.10 -13.24
N GLU A 199 -0.48 -21.13 -14.10
CA GLU A 199 -0.91 -20.99 -15.50
C GLU A 199 -2.44 -20.88 -15.67
N SER A 200 -3.21 -21.10 -14.60
CA SER A 200 -4.68 -21.09 -14.64
C SER A 200 -5.25 -19.66 -14.68
N PHE A 201 -6.08 -19.37 -15.69
CA PHE A 201 -6.84 -18.12 -15.81
C PHE A 201 -7.65 -17.79 -14.55
N VAL A 202 -8.28 -18.80 -13.94
CA VAL A 202 -9.11 -18.64 -12.74
C VAL A 202 -8.24 -18.24 -11.55
N LEU A 203 -7.07 -18.87 -11.40
CA LEU A 203 -6.16 -18.56 -10.30
C LEU A 203 -5.53 -17.19 -10.48
N GLN A 204 -5.10 -16.81 -11.69
CA GLN A 204 -4.58 -15.47 -11.92
C GLN A 204 -5.66 -14.37 -11.75
N HIS A 205 -6.90 -14.61 -12.17
CA HIS A 205 -8.02 -13.70 -11.85
C HIS A 205 -8.23 -13.61 -10.33
N ALA A 206 -8.25 -14.75 -9.62
CA ALA A 206 -8.35 -14.75 -8.17
C ALA A 206 -7.18 -14.00 -7.49
N SER A 207 -5.97 -14.11 -8.04
CA SER A 207 -4.80 -13.35 -7.60
C SER A 207 -5.03 -11.84 -7.70
N ALA A 208 -5.62 -11.37 -8.81
CA ALA A 208 -5.98 -9.97 -8.97
C ALA A 208 -7.01 -9.52 -7.93
N VAL A 209 -8.08 -10.30 -7.70
CA VAL A 209 -9.06 -9.98 -6.64
C VAL A 209 -8.37 -9.89 -5.26
N LEU A 210 -7.45 -10.80 -4.96
CA LEU A 210 -6.69 -10.78 -3.71
C LEU A 210 -5.73 -9.59 -3.60
N GLU A 211 -5.14 -9.13 -4.71
CA GLU A 211 -4.34 -7.91 -4.79
C GLU A 211 -5.18 -6.68 -4.40
N TRP A 212 -6.38 -6.55 -4.97
CA TRP A 212 -7.33 -5.48 -4.64
C TRP A 212 -7.73 -5.52 -3.16
N MET A 213 -8.04 -6.71 -2.64
CA MET A 213 -8.36 -6.90 -1.22
C MET A 213 -7.19 -6.50 -0.32
N PHE A 214 -5.96 -6.91 -0.66
CA PHE A 214 -4.75 -6.54 0.07
C PHE A 214 -4.58 -5.01 0.13
N ALA A 215 -4.71 -4.33 -1.02
CA ALA A 215 -4.59 -2.87 -1.09
C ALA A 215 -5.63 -2.17 -0.21
N ILE A 216 -6.90 -2.61 -0.25
CA ILE A 216 -7.98 -2.06 0.59
C ILE A 216 -7.68 -2.29 2.08
N ILE A 217 -7.25 -3.49 2.47
CA ILE A 217 -6.93 -3.82 3.86
C ILE A 217 -5.78 -2.95 4.37
N VAL A 218 -4.71 -2.77 3.59
CA VAL A 218 -3.58 -1.91 3.96
C VAL A 218 -4.03 -0.46 4.10
N LEU A 219 -4.88 0.05 3.20
CA LEU A 219 -5.43 1.39 3.29
C LEU A 219 -6.29 1.58 4.56
N LEU A 220 -7.13 0.59 4.91
CA LEU A 220 -7.89 0.59 6.16
C LEU A 220 -6.97 0.57 7.39
N PHE A 221 -5.86 -0.18 7.33
CA PHE A 221 -4.85 -0.17 8.37
C PHE A 221 -4.26 1.23 8.56
N TYR A 222 -3.89 1.91 7.49
CA TYR A 222 -3.41 3.30 7.56
C TYR A 222 -4.45 4.24 8.18
N THR A 223 -5.72 4.12 7.80
CA THR A 223 -6.82 4.90 8.39
C THR A 223 -6.90 4.76 9.91
N SER A 224 -6.58 3.59 10.45
CA SER A 224 -6.64 3.35 11.90
C SER A 224 -5.72 4.29 12.70
N PHE A 225 -4.66 4.85 12.10
CA PHE A 225 -3.79 5.84 12.75
C PHE A 225 -4.50 7.16 13.05
N SER A 226 -5.61 7.48 12.38
CA SER A 226 -6.39 8.69 12.63
C SER A 226 -6.80 8.84 14.10
N LEU A 227 -7.10 7.71 14.77
CA LEU A 227 -7.48 7.66 16.18
C LEU A 227 -6.38 8.17 17.11
N GLU A 228 -5.12 7.97 16.73
CA GLU A 228 -3.97 8.34 17.52
C GLU A 228 -3.37 9.69 17.09
N PHE A 229 -3.41 9.99 15.80
CA PHE A 229 -2.77 11.18 15.22
C PHE A 229 -3.43 12.48 15.65
N GLY A 230 -4.70 12.46 16.09
CA GLY A 230 -5.34 13.61 16.71
C GLY A 230 -4.65 14.10 17.99
N SER A 231 -3.79 13.27 18.60
CA SER A 231 -2.99 13.61 19.79
C SER A 231 -1.59 14.16 19.51
N ILE A 232 -1.17 14.24 18.24
CA ILE A 232 0.16 14.78 17.86
C ILE A 232 0.20 16.29 18.10
N SER A 233 1.13 16.73 18.94
CA SER A 233 1.36 18.13 19.32
C SER A 233 2.68 18.68 18.73
N SER A 234 2.91 19.98 18.87
CA SER A 234 4.20 20.62 18.52
C SER A 234 5.39 20.00 19.28
N GLU A 235 5.17 19.52 20.50
CA GLU A 235 6.19 18.83 21.31
C GLU A 235 6.55 17.46 20.72
N THR A 236 5.57 16.74 20.17
CA THR A 236 5.81 15.50 19.44
C THR A 236 6.71 15.75 18.22
N LEU A 237 6.48 16.85 17.51
CA LEU A 237 7.31 17.25 16.37
C LEU A 237 8.70 17.73 16.81
N ALA A 238 8.79 18.44 17.94
CA ALA A 238 10.06 18.86 18.52
C ALA A 238 10.95 17.67 18.90
N ALA A 239 10.37 16.54 19.31
CA ALA A 239 11.12 15.31 19.59
C ALA A 239 11.94 14.81 18.39
N LEU A 240 11.52 15.07 17.15
CA LEU A 240 12.33 14.79 15.95
C LEU A 240 13.56 15.71 15.86
N MET A 241 13.39 16.99 16.18
CA MET A 241 14.43 18.02 16.04
C MET A 241 15.50 17.92 17.13
N THR A 242 15.09 17.72 18.38
CA THR A 242 16.00 17.61 19.53
C THR A 242 16.93 16.39 19.39
N ARG A 243 16.44 15.31 18.79
CA ARG A 243 17.26 14.11 18.53
C ARG A 243 18.31 14.34 17.44
N ARG A 244 17.99 15.14 16.42
CA ARG A 244 18.95 15.53 15.37
C ARG A 244 20.09 16.39 15.96
N ALA A 245 19.77 17.26 16.92
CA ALA A 245 20.76 18.02 17.66
C ALA A 245 21.67 17.11 18.51
N ALA A 246 21.09 16.20 19.30
CA ALA A 246 21.87 15.27 20.13
C ALA A 246 22.77 14.33 19.30
N ALA A 247 22.27 13.77 18.20
CA ALA A 247 23.08 12.93 17.31
C ALA A 247 24.20 13.71 16.58
N SER A 248 23.96 14.97 16.22
CA SER A 248 24.99 15.86 15.64
C SER A 248 26.08 16.21 16.66
N GLU A 249 25.72 16.35 17.93
CA GLU A 249 26.65 16.67 19.00
C GLU A 249 27.50 15.46 19.42
N GLU A 250 26.90 14.26 19.47
CA GLU A 250 27.60 12.99 19.66
C GLU A 250 28.62 12.73 18.54
N GLY A 251 28.22 12.91 17.27
CA GLY A 251 29.12 12.76 16.12
C GLY A 251 30.30 13.73 16.16
N ARG A 252 30.06 14.99 16.55
CA ARG A 252 31.12 16.00 16.75
C ARG A 252 32.05 15.71 17.92
N ARG A 253 31.62 14.95 18.93
CA ARG A 253 32.50 14.48 20.01
C ARG A 253 33.39 13.34 19.55
N LEU A 254 32.85 12.41 18.76
CA LEU A 254 33.61 11.27 18.23
C LEU A 254 34.67 11.68 17.20
N GLU A 255 34.44 12.74 16.42
CA GLU A 255 35.46 13.31 15.51
C GLU A 255 36.62 14.02 16.23
N LYS A 256 36.50 14.29 17.53
CA LYS A 256 37.52 14.98 18.34
C LYS A 256 38.41 14.02 19.15
N VAL A 257 38.19 12.72 19.04
CA VAL A 257 38.98 11.65 19.67
C VAL A 257 39.81 10.96 18.61
#